data_AF-A0A953P675-F1
#
_entry.id   AF-A0A953P675-F1
#
_cell.length_a   1.000
_cell.length_b   1.000
_cell.length_c   1.000
_cell.angle_alpha   90.00
_cell.angle_beta   90.00
_cell.angle_gamma   90.00
#
_symmetry.space_group_name_H-M   'P 1'
#
loop_
_entity.id
_entity.type
_entity.pdbx_description
1 polymer ?
#
loop_
_entity_poly.entity_id
_entity_poly.type
_entity_poly.pdbx_seq_one_letter_code
_entity_poly.pdbx_strand_id
1 'polypeptide(L)'
;MASDRRRFLQAVTAASAAMLAASPFLAAQNPAQRAADPDEPPDPGPAAKAAKAALEENQKDIRKNVEHLFQLASDLKKEVEKTDSTVILSVSLLRKTEEIEKLARQIRNRAKG
;
A
#
# COMPACT_ATOMS: atom_id res chain seq x y z
N MET A 1 -21.41 10.08 20.22
CA MET A 1 -21.07 9.86 18.80
C MET A 1 -20.54 8.44 18.58
N ALA A 2 -21.33 7.41 18.92
CA ALA A 2 -20.96 6.00 18.70
C ALA A 2 -22.20 5.09 18.69
N SER A 3 -23.32 5.57 18.15
CA SER A 3 -24.62 4.87 18.29
C SER A 3 -25.46 4.80 17.01
N ASP A 4 -25.04 5.44 15.92
CA ASP A 4 -25.87 5.55 14.70
C ASP A 4 -25.65 4.46 13.65
N ARG A 5 -24.63 3.61 13.81
CA ARG A 5 -24.28 2.60 12.79
C ARG A 5 -25.13 1.32 12.86
N ARG A 6 -25.79 1.06 13.99
CA ARG A 6 -26.64 -0.14 14.19
C ARG A 6 -28.12 0.08 13.84
N ARG A 7 -28.56 1.33 13.71
CA ARG A 7 -29.95 1.67 13.32
C ARG A 7 -30.18 1.66 11.81
N PHE A 8 -29.12 1.65 11.01
CA PHE A 8 -29.22 1.60 9.55
C PHE A 8 -29.30 0.16 8.98
N LEU A 9 -29.14 -0.86 9.83
CA LEU A 9 -29.07 -2.28 9.46
C LEU A 9 -30.31 -3.10 9.85
N GLN A 10 -31.45 -2.46 10.14
CA GLN A 10 -32.68 -3.15 10.58
C GLN A 10 -33.99 -2.63 9.94
N ALA A 11 -33.94 -2.04 8.73
CA ALA A 11 -35.16 -1.52 8.11
C ALA A 11 -35.30 -1.84 6.62
N VAL A 12 -35.21 -3.13 6.23
CA VAL A 12 -35.89 -3.61 5.01
C VAL A 12 -36.38 -5.06 5.24
N THR A 13 -37.41 -5.22 6.04
CA THR A 13 -38.32 -6.38 5.95
C THR A 13 -39.73 -5.86 6.13
N ALA A 14 -40.36 -5.46 5.02
CA ALA A 14 -41.79 -5.28 4.96
C ALA A 14 -42.32 -6.15 3.81
N ALA A 15 -43.17 -7.08 4.22
CA ALA A 15 -43.86 -8.04 3.38
C ALA A 15 -44.85 -7.36 2.43
N SER A 16 -45.05 -7.94 1.26
CA SER A 16 -46.26 -7.76 0.48
C SER A 16 -46.59 -9.05 -0.24
N ALA A 17 -47.50 -9.80 0.37
CA ALA A 17 -48.20 -10.94 -0.22
C ALA A 17 -49.36 -10.44 -1.10
N ALA A 18 -49.60 -11.18 -2.18
CA ALA A 18 -50.82 -11.29 -2.97
C ALA A 18 -51.34 -10.05 -3.72
N MET A 19 -51.17 -10.05 -5.05
CA MET A 19 -52.34 -9.97 -5.95
C MET A 19 -52.02 -10.54 -7.34
N LEU A 20 -52.81 -11.55 -7.73
CA LEU A 20 -52.96 -12.07 -9.08
C LEU A 20 -53.64 -11.01 -9.96
N ALA A 21 -52.97 -10.53 -11.00
CA ALA A 21 -53.64 -9.96 -12.17
C ALA A 21 -52.73 -10.13 -13.40
N ALA A 22 -53.21 -10.92 -14.36
CA ALA A 22 -52.58 -11.13 -15.65
C ALA A 22 -52.52 -9.80 -16.44
N SER A 23 -51.35 -9.46 -16.97
CA SER A 23 -51.17 -8.44 -18.00
C SER A 23 -49.95 -8.79 -18.84
N PRO A 24 -50.12 -9.23 -20.10
CA PRO A 24 -49.03 -9.63 -20.95
C PRO A 24 -48.71 -8.49 -21.92
N PHE A 25 -48.10 -7.40 -21.49
CA PHE A 25 -47.50 -6.46 -22.46
C PHE A 25 -46.34 -5.71 -21.83
N LEU A 26 -45.32 -5.52 -22.68
CA LEU A 26 -44.04 -4.86 -22.44
C LEU A 26 -42.95 -5.77 -21.84
N ALA A 27 -42.46 -6.65 -22.71
CA ALA A 27 -41.05 -7.06 -22.71
C ALA A 27 -40.17 -5.80 -22.87
N ALA A 28 -40.00 -5.06 -21.77
CA ALA A 28 -38.99 -4.03 -21.64
C ALA A 28 -37.63 -4.74 -21.45
N GLN A 29 -36.81 -4.59 -22.48
CA GLN A 29 -35.40 -4.97 -22.59
C GLN A 29 -34.69 -5.07 -21.23
N ASN A 30 -34.50 -6.30 -20.75
CA ASN A 30 -33.58 -6.59 -19.66
C ASN A 30 -32.16 -6.50 -20.25
N PRO A 31 -31.32 -5.52 -19.87
CA PRO A 31 -29.92 -5.58 -20.26
C PRO A 31 -29.36 -6.86 -19.66
N ALA A 32 -28.83 -7.72 -20.52
CA ALA A 32 -28.26 -9.01 -20.13
C ALA A 32 -27.34 -8.80 -18.91
N GLN A 33 -27.81 -9.22 -17.73
CA GLN A 33 -26.93 -9.55 -16.61
C GLN A 33 -26.08 -10.69 -17.14
N ARG A 34 -24.86 -10.34 -17.58
CA ARG A 34 -23.81 -11.31 -17.85
C ARG A 34 -23.66 -12.10 -16.55
N ALA A 35 -24.12 -13.35 -16.55
CA ALA A 35 -23.82 -14.28 -15.49
C ALA A 35 -22.30 -14.29 -15.37
N ALA A 36 -21.77 -13.85 -14.23
CA ALA A 36 -20.35 -13.99 -13.95
C ALA A 36 -20.04 -15.49 -13.98
N ASP A 37 -19.09 -15.90 -14.82
CA ASP A 37 -18.60 -17.27 -14.82
C ASP A 37 -18.09 -17.59 -13.40
N PRO A 38 -18.58 -18.67 -12.74
CA PRO A 38 -18.18 -19.00 -11.37
C PRO A 38 -16.68 -19.26 -11.18
N ASP A 39 -15.96 -19.51 -12.28
CA ASP A 39 -14.55 -19.82 -12.32
C ASP A 39 -13.64 -18.63 -12.69
N GLU A 40 -14.20 -17.44 -12.96
CA GLU A 40 -13.37 -16.26 -13.24
C GLU A 40 -12.90 -15.62 -11.92
N PRO A 41 -11.58 -15.61 -11.63
CA PRO A 41 -11.09 -14.96 -10.42
C PRO A 41 -11.50 -13.47 -10.47
N PRO A 42 -11.98 -12.91 -9.34
CA PRO A 42 -12.48 -11.54 -9.33
C PRO A 42 -11.39 -10.59 -9.80
N ASP A 43 -11.67 -9.82 -10.86
CA ASP A 43 -10.72 -8.82 -11.36
C ASP A 43 -10.44 -7.82 -10.23
N PRO A 44 -9.19 -7.70 -9.74
CA PRO A 44 -8.87 -6.71 -8.74
C PRO A 44 -9.16 -5.34 -9.36
N GLY A 45 -10.19 -4.68 -8.82
CA GLY A 45 -10.60 -3.35 -9.26
C GLY A 45 -9.42 -2.37 -9.27
N PRO A 46 -9.55 -1.23 -9.98
CA PRO A 46 -8.45 -0.29 -10.21
C PRO A 46 -7.71 0.16 -8.93
N ALA A 47 -8.40 0.23 -7.79
CA ALA A 47 -7.80 0.55 -6.49
C ALA A 47 -6.81 -0.54 -5.99
N ALA A 48 -7.11 -1.82 -6.18
CA ALA A 48 -6.25 -2.91 -5.76
C ALA A 48 -4.98 -3.02 -6.63
N LYS A 49 -5.11 -2.75 -7.94
CA LYS A 49 -3.97 -2.67 -8.88
C LYS A 49 -3.03 -1.51 -8.51
N ALA A 50 -3.58 -0.33 -8.19
CA ALA A 50 -2.80 0.82 -7.77
C ALA A 50 -2.05 0.58 -6.43
N ALA A 51 -2.71 -0.04 -5.45
CA ALA A 51 -2.08 -0.39 -4.17
C ALA A 51 -0.91 -1.38 -4.35
N LYS A 52 -1.07 -2.38 -5.23
CA LYS A 52 0.01 -3.34 -5.54
C LYS A 52 1.20 -2.65 -6.19
N ALA A 53 0.95 -1.77 -7.17
CA ALA A 53 2.02 -1.01 -7.83
C ALA A 53 2.80 -0.12 -6.84
N ALA A 54 2.09 0.57 -5.92
CA ALA A 54 2.72 1.39 -4.90
C ALA A 54 3.60 0.56 -3.93
N LEU A 55 3.16 -0.64 -3.56
CA LEU A 55 3.94 -1.55 -2.73
C LEU A 55 5.21 -2.04 -3.44
N GLU A 56 5.11 -2.37 -4.73
CA GLU A 56 6.26 -2.78 -5.54
C GLU A 56 7.30 -1.65 -5.69
N GLU A 57 6.84 -0.42 -5.88
CA GLU A 57 7.69 0.77 -5.90
C GLU A 57 8.38 0.99 -4.55
N ASN A 58 7.63 0.94 -3.45
CA ASN A 58 8.18 1.07 -2.10
C ASN A 58 9.28 0.02 -1.82
N GLN A 59 9.06 -1.24 -2.22
CA GLN A 59 10.09 -2.27 -2.09
C GLN A 59 11.35 -1.98 -2.92
N LYS A 60 11.21 -1.46 -4.15
CA LYS A 60 12.36 -1.07 -4.98
C LYS A 60 13.14 0.05 -4.30
N ASP A 61 12.46 1.04 -3.74
CA ASP A 61 13.07 2.13 -3.00
C ASP A 61 13.79 1.66 -1.74
N ILE A 62 13.19 0.75 -0.96
CA ILE A 62 13.85 0.16 0.21
C ILE A 62 15.15 -0.53 -0.21
N ARG A 63 15.12 -1.36 -1.26
CA ARG A 63 16.31 -2.06 -1.76
C ARG A 63 17.43 -1.09 -2.14
N LYS A 64 17.12 -0.05 -2.92
CA LYS A 64 18.08 0.99 -3.31
C LYS A 64 18.68 1.71 -2.10
N ASN A 65 17.85 2.09 -1.13
CA ASN A 65 18.32 2.78 0.08
C ASN A 65 19.23 1.91 0.93
N VAL A 66 18.95 0.60 1.04
CA VAL A 66 19.80 -0.36 1.76
C VAL A 66 21.15 -0.53 1.07
N GLU A 67 21.17 -0.64 -0.26
CA GLU A 67 22.41 -0.72 -1.03
C GLU A 67 23.27 0.55 -0.86
N HIS A 68 22.64 1.73 -0.91
CA HIS A 68 23.34 2.99 -0.67
C HIS A 68 23.89 3.09 0.76
N LEU A 69 23.13 2.62 1.76
CA LEU A 69 23.57 2.57 3.16
C LEU A 69 24.79 1.66 3.32
N PHE A 70 24.82 0.51 2.64
CA PHE A 70 25.98 -0.38 2.64
C PHE A 70 27.23 0.28 2.04
N GLN A 71 27.07 1.03 0.95
CA GLN A 71 28.17 1.76 0.32
C GLN A 71 28.75 2.83 1.26
N LEU A 72 27.88 3.66 1.85
CA LEU A 72 28.31 4.71 2.78
C LEU A 72 28.99 4.13 4.03
N ALA A 73 28.46 3.05 4.60
CA ALA A 73 29.09 2.38 5.73
C ALA A 73 30.46 1.79 5.36
N SER A 74 30.59 1.23 4.16
CA SER A 74 31.87 0.72 3.65
C SER A 74 32.90 1.83 3.46
N ASP A 75 32.48 2.99 2.96
CA ASP A 75 33.37 4.13 2.79
C ASP A 75 33.75 4.78 4.12
N LEU A 76 32.81 4.83 5.08
CA LEU A 76 33.08 5.25 6.45
C LEU A 76 34.14 4.36 7.11
N LYS A 77 34.02 3.03 6.96
CA LYS A 77 35.02 2.06 7.44
C LYS A 77 36.40 2.34 6.86
N LYS A 78 36.51 2.53 5.53
CA LYS A 78 37.79 2.84 4.87
C LYS A 78 38.39 4.15 5.35
N GLU A 79 37.58 5.18 5.56
CA GLU A 79 38.06 6.47 6.07
C GLU A 79 38.59 6.35 7.50
N VAL A 80 37.94 5.57 8.35
CA VAL A 80 38.41 5.28 9.71
C VAL A 80 39.70 4.46 9.68
N GLU A 81 39.79 3.42 8.86
CA GLU A 81 40.97 2.55 8.76
C GLU A 81 42.21 3.27 8.20
N LYS A 82 42.02 4.32 7.38
CA LYS A 82 43.11 5.11 6.81
C LYS A 82 43.57 6.25 7.71
N THR A 83 42.83 6.59 8.76
CA THR A 83 43.12 7.76 9.59
C THR A 83 43.98 7.34 10.78
N ASP A 84 45.22 7.83 10.84
CA ASP A 84 46.07 7.70 12.02
C ASP A 84 45.39 8.36 13.24
N SER A 85 45.48 7.71 14.40
CA SER A 85 44.66 7.87 15.62
C SER A 85 44.56 9.29 16.23
N THR A 86 45.17 10.30 15.62
CA THR A 86 45.33 11.66 16.17
C THR A 86 44.36 12.69 15.55
N VAL A 87 43.67 12.39 14.43
CA VAL A 87 42.82 13.36 13.70
C VAL A 87 41.44 12.77 13.36
N ILE A 88 40.73 12.22 14.34
CA ILE A 88 39.48 11.46 14.12
C ILE A 88 38.22 12.34 13.88
N LEU A 89 38.33 13.66 13.95
CA LEU A 89 37.18 14.58 13.78
C LEU A 89 37.20 15.27 12.41
N SER A 90 37.31 14.51 11.32
CA SER A 90 37.11 15.10 10.00
C SER A 90 35.62 15.43 9.81
N VAL A 91 35.31 16.65 9.36
CA VAL A 91 33.93 17.07 9.03
C VAL A 91 33.29 16.13 7.99
N SER A 92 34.10 15.49 7.15
CA SER A 92 33.67 14.46 6.20
C SER A 92 33.07 13.25 6.90
N LEU A 93 33.73 12.73 7.94
CA LEU A 93 33.29 11.56 8.69
C LEU A 93 31.92 11.82 9.35
N LEU A 94 31.77 12.99 9.98
CA LEU A 94 30.52 13.40 10.60
C LEU A 94 29.37 13.46 9.59
N ARG A 95 29.59 14.11 8.43
CA ARG A 95 28.58 14.21 7.37
C ARG A 95 28.15 12.84 6.84
N LYS A 96 29.08 11.91 6.66
CA LYS A 96 28.75 10.53 6.25
C LYS A 96 27.91 9.81 7.29
N THR A 97 28.22 9.98 8.57
CA THR A 97 27.39 9.38 9.64
C THR A 97 25.98 9.96 9.70
N GLU A 98 25.82 11.27 9.52
CA GLU A 98 24.50 11.93 9.45
C GLU A 98 23.69 11.42 8.24
N GLU A 99 24.33 11.23 7.10
CA GLU A 99 23.69 10.70 5.90
C GLU A 99 23.22 9.24 6.10
N ILE A 100 24.03 8.41 6.75
CA ILE A 100 23.65 7.05 7.15
C ILE A 100 22.42 7.08 8.09
N GLU A 101 22.41 7.96 9.08
CA GLU A 101 21.26 8.09 9.99
C GLU A 101 19.98 8.47 9.23
N LYS A 102 20.08 9.43 8.32
CA LYS A 102 18.95 9.87 7.49
C LYS A 102 18.42 8.74 6.62
N LEU A 103 19.30 7.98 5.96
CA LEU A 103 18.92 6.82 5.14
C LEU A 103 18.27 5.73 5.99
N ALA A 104 18.82 5.42 7.16
CA ALA A 104 18.25 4.44 8.08
C ALA A 104 16.82 4.84 8.52
N ARG A 105 16.61 6.12 8.84
CA ARG A 105 15.28 6.65 9.17
C ARG A 105 14.31 6.55 7.98
N GLN A 106 14.77 6.84 6.78
CA GLN A 106 13.96 6.72 5.57
C GLN A 106 13.55 5.28 5.27
N ILE A 107 14.47 4.32 5.41
CA ILE A 107 14.19 2.89 5.25
C ILE A 107 13.13 2.44 6.25
N ARG A 108 13.31 2.79 7.54
CA ARG A 108 12.35 2.46 8.60
C ARG A 108 10.96 3.02 8.30
N ASN A 109 10.88 4.26 7.82
CA ASN A 109 9.59 4.88 7.52
C ASN A 109 8.90 4.20 6.33
N ARG A 110 9.66 3.86 5.27
CA ARG A 110 9.12 3.14 4.11
C ARG A 110 8.69 1.71 4.44
N ALA A 111 9.42 1.03 5.32
CA ALA A 111 9.12 -0.34 5.74
C ALA A 111 7.84 -0.48 6.57
N LYS A 112 7.32 0.62 7.15
CA LYS A 112 6.08 0.60 7.94
C LYS A 112 4.80 0.62 7.11
N GLY A 113 4.90 0.95 5.82
CA GLY A 113 3.74 1.18 4.95
C GLY A 113 3.28 2.63 5.00
#